data_AF-A0A9N9Z9D1-F1
#
_entry.id   AF-A0A9N9Z9D1-F1
#
_cell.length_a   1.000
_cell.length_b   1.000
_cell.length_c   1.000
_cell.angle_alpha   90.00
_cell.angle_beta   90.00
_cell.angle_gamma   90.00
#
_symmetry.space_group_name_H-M   'P 1'
#
loop_
_entity.id
_entity.type
_entity.pdbx_description
1 polymer ?
#
loop_
_entity_poly.entity_id
_entity_poly.type
_entity_poly.pdbx_seq_one_letter_code
_entity_poly.pdbx_strand_id
1 'polypeptide(L)'
;MSFRSRLDILTGAIGTLLIGSGLYGVVAPAKMGRAFGVIDVTRDMAVFYPGIGGRNISAGLAVWAMTLTGQRRALGTFLICWMCTGIADTYLLLIHWKPVDTVWLHVFNTFLLGFVGPTLIRHS
;
A
#
# COMPACT_ATOMS: atom_id res chain seq x y z
N MET A 1 4.69 6.82 -25.57
CA MET A 1 4.59 7.29 -24.16
C MET A 1 5.97 7.39 -23.54
N SER A 2 6.34 8.57 -23.00
CA SER A 2 7.65 8.80 -22.38
C SER A 2 7.84 7.94 -21.12
N PHE A 3 9.09 7.61 -20.76
CA PHE A 3 9.40 6.87 -19.53
C PHE A 3 8.80 7.54 -18.28
N ARG A 4 8.93 8.88 -18.23
CA ARG A 4 8.35 9.75 -17.22
C ARG A 4 6.83 9.55 -17.08
N SER A 5 6.10 9.58 -18.19
CA SER A 5 4.66 9.34 -18.20
C SER A 5 4.28 7.94 -17.72
N ARG A 6 5.12 6.92 -17.95
CA ARG A 6 4.86 5.56 -17.43
C ARG A 6 4.97 5.50 -15.91
N LEU A 7 5.96 6.17 -15.34
CA LEU A 7 6.13 6.25 -13.88
C LEU A 7 4.98 7.02 -13.22
N ASP A 8 4.51 8.10 -13.85
CA ASP A 8 3.38 8.87 -13.33
C ASP A 8 2.09 8.04 -13.32
N ILE A 9 1.84 7.24 -14.37
CA ILE A 9 0.70 6.32 -14.41
C ILE A 9 0.82 5.23 -13.34
N LEU A 10 2.00 4.61 -13.21
CA LEU A 10 2.23 3.56 -12.23
C LEU A 10 2.05 4.08 -10.79
N THR A 11 2.61 5.25 -10.48
CA THR A 11 2.45 5.87 -9.15
C THR A 11 1.02 6.32 -8.90
N GLY A 12 0.32 6.84 -9.91
CA GLY A 12 -1.12 7.12 -9.82
C GLY A 12 -1.95 5.86 -9.52
N ALA A 13 -1.61 4.72 -10.13
CA ALA A 13 -2.25 3.44 -9.84
C ALA A 13 -1.99 3.01 -8.39
N ILE A 14 -0.75 3.11 -7.89
CA ILE A 14 -0.41 2.84 -6.48
C ILE A 14 -1.23 3.73 -5.54
N GLY A 15 -1.27 5.04 -5.79
CA GLY A 15 -2.03 6.00 -4.97
C GLY A 15 -3.53 5.67 -4.94
N THR A 16 -4.08 5.30 -6.09
CA THR A 16 -5.50 4.92 -6.22
C THR A 16 -5.81 3.62 -5.46
N LEU A 17 -4.96 2.60 -5.57
CA LEU A 17 -5.13 1.35 -4.84
C LEU A 17 -5.02 1.54 -3.31
N LEU A 18 -4.13 2.42 -2.86
CA LEU A 18 -4.02 2.79 -1.45
C LEU A 18 -5.28 3.47 -0.93
N ILE A 19 -5.83 4.44 -1.68
CA ILE A 19 -7.10 5.09 -1.33
C ILE A 19 -8.25 4.07 -1.31
N GLY A 20 -8.38 3.26 -2.36
CA GLY A 20 -9.46 2.27 -2.47
C GLY A 20 -9.41 1.23 -1.35
N SER A 21 -8.24 0.64 -1.09
CA SER A 21 -8.05 -0.31 0.02
C SER A 21 -8.31 0.35 1.38
N GLY A 22 -7.89 1.60 1.56
CA GLY A 22 -8.09 2.32 2.79
C GLY A 22 -9.55 2.65 3.06
N LEU A 23 -10.29 3.14 2.04
CA LEU A 23 -11.74 3.34 2.11
C LEU A 23 -12.46 2.03 2.43
N TYR A 24 -12.08 0.93 1.76
CA TYR A 24 -12.66 -0.38 2.03
C TYR A 24 -12.41 -0.87 3.47
N GLY A 25 -11.21 -0.61 4.01
CA GLY A 25 -10.86 -0.89 5.41
C GLY A 25 -11.66 -0.09 6.42
N VAL A 26 -12.04 1.15 6.11
CA VAL A 26 -12.90 1.98 6.97
C VAL A 26 -14.35 1.52 6.91
N VAL A 27 -14.91 1.30 5.72
CA VAL A 27 -16.35 0.99 5.57
C VAL A 27 -16.69 -0.47 5.83
N ALA A 28 -15.76 -1.39 5.63
CA ALA A 28 -15.97 -2.82 5.81
C ALA A 28 -14.78 -3.52 6.49
N PRO A 29 -14.44 -3.17 7.75
CA PRO A 29 -13.25 -3.66 8.47
C PRO A 29 -13.05 -5.19 8.42
N ALA A 30 -14.07 -5.96 8.76
CA ALA A 30 -13.98 -7.42 8.78
C ALA A 30 -13.88 -8.06 7.38
N LYS A 31 -14.40 -7.39 6.34
CA LYS A 31 -14.21 -7.85 4.95
C LYS A 31 -12.82 -7.50 4.45
N MET A 32 -12.31 -6.33 4.81
CA MET A 32 -10.94 -5.94 4.52
C MET A 32 -9.95 -6.86 5.22
N GLY A 33 -10.20 -7.29 6.45
CA GLY A 33 -9.33 -8.26 7.13
C GLY A 33 -9.23 -9.60 6.43
N ARG A 34 -10.35 -10.08 5.86
CA ARG A 34 -10.35 -11.28 5.01
C ARG A 34 -9.61 -11.05 3.69
N ALA A 35 -9.85 -9.92 3.02
CA ALA A 35 -9.14 -9.55 1.80
C ALA A 35 -7.63 -9.33 2.05
N PHE A 36 -7.25 -8.88 3.24
CA PHE A 36 -5.87 -8.69 3.66
C PHE A 36 -5.15 -10.02 3.84
N GLY A 37 -5.87 -11.10 4.18
CA GLY A 37 -5.34 -12.47 4.29
C GLY A 37 -5.77 -13.22 5.55
N VAL A 38 -6.48 -12.58 6.48
CA VAL A 38 -6.88 -13.21 7.74
C VAL A 38 -8.29 -13.80 7.57
N ILE A 39 -8.35 -15.13 7.44
CA ILE A 39 -9.58 -15.84 7.04
C ILE A 39 -10.68 -15.74 8.12
N ASP A 40 -10.32 -15.89 9.39
CA ASP A 40 -11.26 -15.94 10.53
C ASP A 40 -11.39 -14.58 11.26
N VAL A 41 -11.50 -13.46 10.54
CA VAL A 41 -11.66 -12.13 11.18
C VAL A 41 -13.08 -11.92 11.70
N THR A 42 -13.21 -11.81 13.03
CA THR A 42 -14.44 -11.31 13.66
C THR A 42 -14.49 -9.79 13.65
N ARG A 43 -15.68 -9.22 13.92
CA ARG A 43 -15.86 -7.77 13.99
C ARG A 43 -14.99 -7.14 15.09
N ASP A 44 -14.84 -7.81 16.22
CA ASP A 44 -14.07 -7.33 17.36
C ASP A 44 -12.56 -7.36 17.08
N MET A 45 -12.08 -8.38 16.36
CA MET A 45 -10.69 -8.44 15.88
C MET A 45 -10.38 -7.34 14.84
N ALA A 46 -11.40 -6.87 14.11
CA ALA A 46 -11.25 -5.89 13.04
C ALA A 46 -11.24 -4.43 13.53
N VAL A 47 -11.25 -4.17 14.85
CA VAL A 47 -11.36 -2.81 15.40
C VAL A 47 -10.23 -1.87 14.95
N PHE A 48 -9.07 -2.40 14.59
CA PHE A 48 -7.92 -1.61 14.12
C PHE A 48 -7.95 -1.28 12.62
N TYR A 49 -8.79 -1.96 11.83
CA TYR A 49 -8.83 -1.77 10.37
C TYR A 49 -9.24 -0.37 9.92
N PRO A 50 -10.14 0.37 10.60
CA PRO A 50 -10.36 1.78 10.28
C PRO A 50 -9.09 2.63 10.40
N GLY A 51 -8.24 2.37 11.41
CA GLY A 51 -6.96 3.04 11.58
C GLY A 51 -5.97 2.71 10.45
N ILE A 52 -5.84 1.43 10.09
CA ILE A 52 -5.08 0.98 8.92
C ILE A 52 -5.66 1.59 7.63
N GLY A 53 -6.98 1.72 7.56
CA GLY A 53 -7.68 2.31 6.43
C GLY A 53 -7.32 3.78 6.25
N GLY A 54 -7.38 4.57 7.34
CA GLY A 54 -6.94 5.96 7.36
C GLY A 54 -5.46 6.13 6.99
N ARG A 55 -4.60 5.23 7.46
CA ARG A 55 -3.17 5.14 7.08
C ARG A 55 -3.00 5.02 5.56
N ASN A 56 -3.73 4.09 4.93
CA ASN A 56 -3.64 3.85 3.49
C ASN A 56 -4.25 5.00 2.67
N ILE A 57 -5.39 5.57 3.08
CA ILE A 57 -5.98 6.76 2.43
C ILE A 57 -4.96 7.91 2.43
N SER A 58 -4.37 8.20 3.58
CA SER A 58 -3.40 9.29 3.74
C SER A 58 -2.18 9.08 2.85
N ALA A 59 -1.66 7.86 2.78
CA ALA A 59 -0.54 7.52 1.91
C ALA A 59 -0.89 7.66 0.43
N GLY A 60 -2.07 7.19 0.01
CA GLY A 60 -2.51 7.32 -1.37
C GLY A 60 -2.74 8.77 -1.80
N LEU A 61 -3.27 9.61 -0.90
CA LEU A 61 -3.37 11.06 -1.12
C LEU A 61 -1.99 11.72 -1.22
N ALA A 62 -1.04 11.34 -0.36
CA ALA A 62 0.33 11.85 -0.43
C ALA A 62 0.99 11.48 -1.77
N VAL A 63 0.80 10.25 -2.25
CA VAL A 63 1.26 9.81 -3.58
C VAL A 63 0.69 10.70 -4.68
N TRP A 64 -0.64 10.89 -4.70
CA TRP A 64 -1.29 11.74 -5.69
C TRP A 64 -0.81 13.20 -5.63
N ALA A 65 -0.69 13.77 -4.44
CA ALA A 65 -0.21 15.14 -4.26
C ALA A 65 1.21 15.32 -4.85
N MET A 66 2.13 14.40 -4.57
CA MET A 66 3.49 14.47 -5.10
C MET A 66 3.56 14.18 -6.60
N THR A 67 2.73 13.26 -7.12
CA THR A 67 2.63 13.01 -8.57
C THR A 67 2.11 14.24 -9.31
N LEU A 68 1.03 14.87 -8.85
CA LEU A 68 0.42 16.05 -9.49
C LEU A 68 1.30 17.30 -9.41
N THR A 69 2.05 17.46 -8.32
CA THR A 69 3.02 18.56 -8.17
C THR A 69 4.38 18.27 -8.80
N GLY A 70 4.58 17.08 -9.39
CA GLY A 70 5.81 16.69 -10.06
C GLY A 70 7.01 16.44 -9.14
N GLN A 71 6.79 16.28 -7.83
CA GLN A 71 7.83 16.08 -6.81
C GLN A 71 8.33 14.62 -6.78
N ARG A 72 8.93 14.14 -7.88
CA ARG A 72 9.29 12.71 -8.04
C ARG A 72 10.34 12.21 -7.06
N ARG A 73 11.33 13.03 -6.67
CA ARG A 73 12.32 12.60 -5.67
C ARG A 73 11.66 12.37 -4.31
N ALA A 74 10.80 13.31 -3.89
CA ALA A 74 10.06 13.18 -2.64
C ALA A 74 9.13 11.95 -2.68
N LEU A 75 8.43 11.74 -3.79
CA LEU A 75 7.59 10.56 -4.00
C LEU A 75 8.41 9.27 -3.92
N GLY A 76 9.56 9.21 -4.59
CA GLY A 76 10.44 8.05 -4.54
C GLY A 76 10.93 7.73 -3.14
N THR A 77 11.38 8.75 -2.39
CA THR A 77 11.76 8.61 -0.97
C THR A 77 10.58 8.12 -0.13
N PHE A 78 9.40 8.70 -0.32
CA PHE A 78 8.19 8.29 0.38
C PHE A 78 7.85 6.81 0.12
N LEU A 79 7.91 6.34 -1.13
CA LEU A 79 7.61 4.94 -1.46
C LEU A 79 8.63 3.96 -0.85
N ILE A 80 9.91 4.34 -0.76
CA ILE A 80 10.93 3.54 -0.04
C ILE A 80 10.58 3.47 1.45
N CYS A 81 10.23 4.59 2.08
CA CYS A 81 9.82 4.58 3.49
C CYS A 81 8.53 3.78 3.70
N TRP A 82 7.58 3.89 2.77
CA TRP A 82 6.30 3.17 2.82
C TRP A 82 6.47 1.66 2.64
N MET A 83 7.59 1.20 2.06
CA MET A 83 7.96 -0.22 2.02
C MET A 83 7.96 -0.87 3.41
N CYS A 84 8.34 -0.12 4.47
CA CYS A 84 8.31 -0.62 5.85
C CYS A 84 6.91 -1.09 6.27
N THR A 85 5.86 -0.43 5.78
CA THR A 85 4.48 -0.84 5.98
C THR A 85 4.21 -2.19 5.32
N GLY A 86 4.68 -2.41 4.09
CA GLY A 86 4.55 -3.70 3.40
C GLY A 86 5.29 -4.84 4.11
N ILE A 87 6.47 -4.55 4.69
CA ILE A 87 7.21 -5.50 5.52
C ILE A 87 6.40 -5.87 6.77
N ALA A 88 5.85 -4.88 7.47
CA ALA A 88 5.03 -5.12 8.66
C ALA A 88 3.76 -5.92 8.32
N ASP A 89 3.09 -5.59 7.21
CA ASP A 89 1.89 -6.29 6.73
C ASP A 89 2.22 -7.75 6.36
N THR A 90 3.37 -8.00 5.72
CA THR A 90 3.87 -9.35 5.42
C THR A 90 4.17 -10.13 6.70
N TYR A 91 4.88 -9.51 7.65
CA TYR A 91 5.21 -10.15 8.93
C TYR A 91 3.95 -10.53 9.71
N LEU A 92 2.94 -9.66 9.73
CA LEU A 92 1.65 -9.93 10.40
C LEU A 92 0.99 -11.20 9.88
N LEU A 93 1.03 -11.43 8.57
CA LEU A 93 0.48 -12.65 7.99
C LEU A 93 1.34 -13.88 8.28
N LEU A 94 2.67 -13.75 8.28
CA LEU A 94 3.58 -14.86 8.56
C LEU A 94 3.48 -15.36 10.01
N ILE A 95 3.19 -14.48 10.97
CA ILE A 95 3.00 -14.88 12.38
C ILE A 95 1.62 -15.48 12.66
N HIS A 96 0.66 -15.35 11.73
CA HIS A 96 -0.63 -16.02 11.83
C HIS A 96 -0.53 -17.46 11.31
N TRP A 97 -0.58 -18.42 12.24
CA TRP A 97 -0.40 -19.87 12.03
C TRP A 97 -1.50 -20.58 11.21
N LYS A 98 -2.52 -19.85 10.76
CA LYS A 98 -3.63 -20.39 9.95
C LYS A 98 -3.39 -20.09 8.47
N PRO A 99 -4.05 -20.79 7.53
CA PRO A 99 -3.90 -20.49 6.11
C PRO A 99 -4.08 -18.99 5.85
N VAL A 100 -3.05 -18.39 5.25
CA VAL A 100 -3.00 -16.97 4.86
C VAL A 100 -2.81 -16.95 3.34
N ASP A 101 -3.86 -16.57 2.62
CA ASP A 101 -3.91 -16.73 1.15
C ASP A 101 -3.17 -15.63 0.37
N THR A 102 -2.77 -14.55 1.04
CA THR A 102 -2.34 -13.30 0.36
C THR A 102 -0.93 -12.84 0.72
N VAL A 103 -0.15 -13.60 1.49
CA VAL A 103 1.23 -13.24 1.90
C VAL A 103 2.06 -12.79 0.69
N TRP A 104 1.98 -13.53 -0.41
CA TRP A 104 2.72 -13.25 -1.64
C TRP A 104 2.36 -11.92 -2.30
N LEU A 105 1.10 -11.46 -2.16
CA LEU A 105 0.69 -10.14 -2.64
C LEU A 105 1.41 -9.03 -1.86
N HIS A 106 1.55 -9.17 -0.55
CA HIS A 106 2.24 -8.19 0.30
C HIS A 106 3.75 -8.19 0.06
N VAL A 107 4.35 -9.37 -0.13
CA VAL A 107 5.74 -9.51 -0.56
C VAL A 107 5.95 -8.80 -1.89
N PHE A 108 5.11 -9.08 -2.89
CA PHE A 108 5.19 -8.43 -4.20
C PHE A 108 5.06 -6.91 -4.11
N ASN A 109 4.07 -6.41 -3.37
CA ASN A 109 3.88 -4.97 -3.17
C ASN A 109 5.11 -4.32 -2.52
N THR A 110 5.72 -4.98 -1.54
CA THR A 110 6.95 -4.51 -0.88
C THR A 110 8.09 -4.36 -1.89
N PHE A 111 8.32 -5.37 -2.72
CA PHE A 111 9.34 -5.30 -3.78
C PHE A 111 9.01 -4.25 -4.84
N LEU A 112 7.75 -4.11 -5.23
CA LEU A 112 7.31 -3.09 -6.17
C LEU A 112 7.68 -1.69 -5.66
N LEU A 113 7.43 -1.40 -4.39
CA LEU A 113 7.82 -0.11 -3.78
C LEU A 113 9.34 0.06 -3.72
N GLY A 114 10.05 -1.00 -3.33
CA GLY A 114 11.52 -1.03 -3.30
C GLY A 114 12.19 -0.86 -4.66
N PHE A 115 11.48 -1.16 -5.75
CA PHE A 115 11.95 -0.90 -7.12
C PHE A 115 11.52 0.48 -7.63
N VAL A 116 10.24 0.81 -7.54
CA VAL A 116 9.66 2.06 -8.08
C VAL A 116 10.25 3.29 -7.39
N GLY A 117 10.45 3.24 -6.06
CA GLY A 117 11.00 4.35 -5.29
C GLY A 117 12.38 4.79 -5.77
N PRO A 118 13.40 3.90 -5.82
CA PRO A 118 14.72 4.23 -6.36
C PRO A 118 14.69 4.65 -7.83
N THR A 119 13.85 4.05 -8.66
CA THR A 119 13.70 4.44 -10.07
C THR A 119 13.19 5.87 -10.19
N LEU A 120 12.20 6.27 -9.39
CA LEU A 120 11.74 7.66 -9.35
C LEU A 120 12.89 8.60 -8.98
N ILE A 121 13.63 8.31 -7.90
CA ILE A 121 14.74 9.17 -7.45
C ILE A 121 15.79 9.36 -8.55
N ARG A 122 16.20 8.27 -9.22
CA ARG A 122 17.24 8.29 -10.26
C ARG A 122 16.81 9.02 -11.54
N HIS A 123 15.51 9.02 -11.86
CA HIS A 123 14.97 9.59 -13.09
C HIS A 123 14.08 10.83 -12.85
N SER A 124 14.31 11.51 -11.72
CA SER A 124 13.67 12.79 -11.35
C SER A 124 14.44 14.00 -11.84
#